data_AF-A0ABC9A4Y4-F1
#
_entry.id   AF-A0ABC9A4Y4-F1
#
_cell.length_a   1.000
_cell.length_b   1.000
_cell.length_c   1.000
_cell.angle_alpha   90.00
_cell.angle_beta   90.00
_cell.angle_gamma   90.00
#
_symmetry.space_group_name_H-M   'P 1'
#
loop_
_entity.id
_entity.type
_entity.pdbx_description
1 polymer ?
#
loop_
_entity_poly.entity_id
_entity_poly.type
_entity_poly.pdbx_seq_one_letter_code
_entity_poly.pdbx_strand_id
1 'polypeptide(L)'
;MSRWAETSCSRSRSRSRSALPSLPMVVRVGVETGLPLIRCPQCGLDWVVELRVKKDNNNNGRVFFKCPRNIEWEVPRRCTWYKWQRLYLQELCALDFVDIHVDRVEPAPVIGWQSESDSGAGCSSAGVVQEEEDRGSDDKVDRLVAAVKWLAICVIVVVVALVWMAMHNK
;
A
#
# COMPACT_ATOMS: atom_id res chain seq x y z
N MET A 1 -23.30 -66.71 -20.58
CA MET A 1 -23.91 -66.21 -19.33
C MET A 1 -22.93 -65.21 -18.73
N SER A 2 -23.11 -63.91 -19.01
CA SER A 2 -23.53 -62.84 -18.05
C SER A 2 -22.45 -62.55 -17.00
N ARG A 3 -21.89 -61.35 -16.79
CA ARG A 3 -22.44 -59.97 -16.80
C ARG A 3 -21.30 -58.96 -16.97
N TRP A 4 -21.63 -57.80 -17.53
CA TRP A 4 -20.88 -56.55 -17.44
C TRP A 4 -21.11 -55.91 -16.06
N ALA A 5 -20.09 -55.28 -15.51
CA ALA A 5 -20.23 -54.18 -14.56
C ALA A 5 -19.00 -53.27 -14.66
N GLU A 6 -19.22 -52.07 -15.20
CA GLU A 6 -18.32 -50.94 -15.20
C GLU A 6 -18.16 -50.41 -13.77
N THR A 7 -16.97 -49.93 -13.38
CA THR A 7 -16.90 -48.76 -12.48
C THR A 7 -15.55 -48.04 -12.64
N SER A 8 -15.65 -46.82 -13.16
CA SER A 8 -14.61 -45.79 -13.19
C SER A 8 -14.39 -45.20 -11.80
N CYS A 9 -13.14 -44.96 -11.38
CA CYS A 9 -12.82 -43.76 -10.60
C CYS A 9 -11.31 -43.48 -10.57
N SER A 10 -10.91 -42.49 -11.36
CA SER A 10 -9.70 -41.70 -11.17
C SER A 10 -9.72 -41.04 -9.79
N ARG A 11 -8.60 -41.02 -9.07
CA ARG A 11 -8.17 -39.87 -8.25
C ARG A 11 -6.76 -40.03 -7.69
N SER A 12 -5.88 -39.22 -8.27
CA SER A 12 -5.01 -38.29 -7.55
C SER A 12 -3.90 -38.86 -6.68
N ARG A 13 -2.68 -38.74 -7.21
CA ARG A 13 -1.42 -38.71 -6.45
C ARG A 13 -1.57 -37.85 -5.20
N SER A 14 -1.61 -38.47 -4.04
CA SER A 14 -1.33 -37.82 -2.77
C SER A 14 0.14 -37.38 -2.77
N ARG A 15 0.40 -36.18 -3.28
CA ARG A 15 1.59 -35.42 -2.90
C ARG A 15 1.44 -35.17 -1.41
N SER A 16 2.15 -35.95 -0.61
CA SER A 16 2.42 -35.64 0.79
C SER A 16 3.08 -34.27 0.84
N ARG A 17 2.27 -33.21 0.96
CA ARG A 17 2.75 -31.93 1.47
C ARG A 17 3.09 -32.21 2.91
N SER A 18 4.38 -32.34 3.18
CA SER A 18 4.94 -32.30 4.52
C SER A 18 4.32 -31.10 5.21
N ALA A 19 3.37 -31.35 6.11
CA ALA A 19 2.84 -30.34 6.99
C ALA A 19 4.00 -29.95 7.91
N LEU A 20 4.70 -28.87 7.54
CA LEU A 20 5.62 -28.24 8.47
C LEU A 20 4.80 -27.82 9.69
N PRO A 21 5.28 -28.10 10.91
CA PRO A 21 4.60 -27.66 12.11
C PRO A 21 4.49 -26.14 12.05
N SER A 22 3.25 -25.62 12.11
CA SER A 22 2.95 -24.21 12.23
C SER A 22 3.39 -23.74 13.63
N LEU A 23 4.70 -23.57 13.79
CA LEU A 23 5.21 -22.68 14.82
C LEU A 23 4.55 -21.32 14.58
N PRO A 24 4.09 -20.61 15.61
CA PRO A 24 3.70 -19.22 15.44
C PRO A 24 4.90 -18.52 14.83
N MET A 25 4.80 -18.13 13.54
CA MET A 25 5.77 -17.23 12.97
C MET A 25 5.71 -16.02 13.87
N VAL A 26 6.75 -15.81 14.67
CA VAL A 26 6.87 -14.63 15.52
C VAL A 26 6.99 -13.46 14.56
N VAL A 27 5.85 -12.90 14.18
CA VAL A 27 5.79 -11.72 13.34
C VAL A 27 6.33 -10.60 14.21
N ARG A 28 7.53 -10.14 13.87
CA ARG A 28 8.06 -8.91 14.46
C ARG A 28 7.19 -7.78 13.94
N VAL A 29 6.69 -6.93 14.81
CA VAL A 29 5.90 -5.75 14.45
C VAL A 29 6.58 -4.50 14.98
N GLY A 30 6.39 -3.39 14.28
CA GLY A 30 6.77 -2.06 14.75
C GLY A 30 5.98 -1.72 16.03
N VAL A 31 6.62 -1.02 16.95
CA VAL A 31 6.01 -0.61 18.21
C VAL A 31 5.05 0.56 17.98
N GLU A 32 5.39 1.47 17.06
CA GLU A 32 4.61 2.69 16.84
C GLU A 32 3.47 2.49 15.85
N THR A 33 3.72 1.76 14.76
CA THR A 33 2.73 1.57 13.68
C THR A 33 2.03 0.23 13.72
N GLY A 34 2.54 -0.74 14.49
CA GLY A 34 2.05 -2.12 14.48
C GLY A 34 2.33 -2.88 13.17
N LEU A 35 3.02 -2.26 12.20
CA LEU A 35 3.27 -2.86 10.90
C LEU A 35 4.27 -4.02 11.04
N PRO A 36 4.07 -5.14 10.30
CA PRO A 36 5.05 -6.21 10.22
C PRO A 36 6.43 -5.66 9.86
N LEU A 37 7.47 -6.05 10.59
CA LEU A 37 8.86 -5.85 10.24
C LEU A 37 9.27 -7.09 9.44
N ILE A 38 9.44 -6.94 8.12
CA ILE A 38 9.82 -8.04 7.22
C ILE A 38 11.35 -8.17 7.10
N ARG A 39 11.83 -9.27 6.52
CA ARG A 39 13.24 -9.35 6.09
C ARG A 39 13.49 -8.30 5.01
N CYS A 40 14.64 -7.63 5.08
CA CYS A 40 15.01 -6.59 4.12
C CYS A 40 14.93 -7.14 2.68
N PRO A 41 14.08 -6.57 1.81
CA PRO A 41 13.92 -7.05 0.44
C PRO A 41 15.19 -6.92 -0.42
N GLN A 42 16.08 -5.98 -0.10
CA GLN A 42 17.30 -5.74 -0.89
C GLN A 42 18.45 -6.69 -0.54
N CYS A 43 18.67 -7.00 0.74
CA CYS A 43 19.81 -7.84 1.16
C CYS A 43 19.40 -9.20 1.74
N GLY A 44 18.16 -9.35 2.24
CA GLY A 44 17.67 -10.58 2.86
C GLY A 44 18.29 -10.96 4.21
N LEU A 45 19.35 -10.25 4.62
CA LEU A 45 20.18 -10.62 5.77
C LEU A 45 19.53 -10.30 7.12
N ASP A 46 18.90 -9.13 7.23
CA ASP A 46 18.36 -8.60 8.47
C ASP A 46 16.89 -8.18 8.33
N TRP A 47 16.19 -8.13 9.45
CA TRP A 47 14.84 -7.57 9.55
C TRP A 47 14.90 -6.05 9.49
N VAL A 48 13.92 -5.43 8.84
CA VAL A 48 13.81 -3.97 8.80
C VAL A 48 13.45 -3.44 10.18
N VAL A 49 13.86 -2.20 10.47
CA VAL A 49 13.57 -1.52 11.74
C VAL A 49 12.66 -0.33 11.52
N GLU A 50 11.75 -0.10 12.46
CA GLU A 50 10.90 1.08 12.53
C GLU A 50 11.61 2.20 13.30
N LEU A 51 11.59 3.41 12.75
CA LEU A 51 12.21 4.59 13.34
C LEU A 51 11.34 5.83 13.11
N ARG A 52 11.37 6.74 14.08
CA ARG A 52 10.75 8.06 13.99
C ARG A 52 11.82 9.14 13.86
N VAL A 53 11.60 10.08 12.95
CA VAL A 53 12.45 11.27 12.86
C VAL A 53 12.22 12.13 14.10
N LYS A 54 13.28 12.31 14.90
CA LYS A 54 13.28 13.23 16.05
C LYS A 54 13.90 14.59 15.74
N LYS A 55 14.47 14.74 14.53
CA LYS A 55 15.13 15.96 14.11
C LYS A 55 14.06 17.01 13.79
N ASP A 56 14.24 18.21 14.32
CA ASP A 56 13.35 19.33 14.06
C ASP A 56 13.53 19.86 12.63
N ASN A 57 12.70 19.35 11.73
CA ASN A 57 12.62 19.72 10.32
C ASN A 57 11.22 19.35 9.81
N ASN A 58 10.96 19.58 8.51
CA ASN A 58 9.67 19.25 7.90
C ASN A 58 9.28 17.75 7.97
N ASN A 59 10.21 16.87 8.35
CA ASN A 59 9.95 15.45 8.54
C ASN A 59 9.84 15.05 10.01
N ASN A 60 9.88 16.00 10.95
CA ASN A 60 9.77 15.71 12.38
C ASN A 60 8.51 14.88 12.67
N GLY A 61 8.68 13.84 13.48
CA GLY A 61 7.60 12.92 13.83
C GLY A 61 7.25 11.90 12.76
N ARG A 62 7.75 11.99 11.52
CA ARG A 62 7.44 10.99 10.48
C ARG A 62 8.14 9.66 10.76
N VAL A 63 7.42 8.56 10.53
CA VAL A 63 7.94 7.19 10.68
C VAL A 63 8.50 6.67 9.36
N PHE A 64 9.62 5.96 9.45
CA PHE A 64 10.25 5.29 8.32
C PHE A 64 10.81 3.92 8.73
N PHE A 65 11.07 3.11 7.71
CA PHE A 65 11.61 1.78 7.81
C PHE A 65 12.93 1.71 7.07
N LYS A 66 13.94 1.07 7.64
CA LYS A 66 15.21 0.85 6.96
C LYS A 66 15.85 -0.48 7.29
N CYS A 67 16.78 -0.90 6.43
CA CYS A 67 17.70 -1.99 6.78
C CYS A 67 18.67 -1.53 7.87
N PRO A 68 18.96 -2.33 8.91
CA PRO A 68 20.02 -2.02 9.87
C PRO A 68 21.40 -1.81 9.24
N ARG A 69 21.67 -2.50 8.12
CA ARG A 69 22.91 -2.36 7.31
C ARG A 69 22.91 -1.13 6.39
N ASN A 70 21.87 -0.30 6.45
CA ASN A 70 21.87 1.02 5.84
C ASN A 70 22.60 1.99 6.75
N ILE A 71 23.93 1.82 6.76
CA ILE A 71 24.91 2.60 7.51
C ILE A 71 25.70 3.43 6.49
N GLU A 72 25.75 4.73 6.71
CA GLU A 72 26.34 5.69 5.77
C GLU A 72 27.83 5.43 5.50
N TRP A 73 28.55 4.92 6.49
CA TRP A 73 30.02 4.83 6.48
C TRP A 73 30.60 3.48 6.04
N GLU A 74 29.77 2.46 5.77
CA GLU A 74 30.25 1.13 5.34
C GLU A 74 30.28 0.98 3.81
N VAL A 75 31.48 0.95 3.22
CA VAL A 75 31.71 0.74 1.78
C VAL A 75 32.71 -0.42 1.64
N PRO A 76 32.52 -1.42 0.75
CA PRO A 76 31.70 -1.40 -0.47
C PRO A 76 30.36 -2.15 -0.43
N ARG A 77 29.84 -2.58 0.73
CA ARG A 77 28.63 -3.43 0.81
C ARG A 77 27.52 -2.91 1.74
N ARG A 78 27.24 -1.59 1.74
CA ARG A 78 26.05 -1.07 2.44
C ARG A 78 24.76 -1.43 1.71
N CYS A 79 23.76 -1.84 2.48
CA CYS A 79 22.39 -1.92 1.99
C CYS A 79 21.81 -0.50 1.96
N THR A 80 21.09 -0.12 0.91
CA THR A 80 20.50 1.22 0.79
C THR A 80 18.99 1.21 1.00
N TRP A 81 18.43 0.07 1.39
CA TRP A 81 16.98 -0.09 1.51
C TRP A 81 16.43 0.77 2.65
N TYR A 82 15.43 1.56 2.30
CA TYR A 82 14.73 2.51 3.15
C TYR A 82 13.38 2.85 2.50
N LYS A 83 12.34 3.02 3.31
CA LYS A 83 11.02 3.50 2.88
C LYS A 83 10.37 4.36 3.97
N TRP A 84 9.68 5.43 3.59
CA TRP A 84 8.72 6.09 4.48
C TRP A 84 7.53 5.17 4.76
N GLN A 85 6.84 5.34 5.90
CA GLN A 85 5.73 4.48 6.33
C GLN A 85 4.71 4.18 5.21
N ARG A 86 4.23 5.19 4.47
CA ARG A 86 3.27 4.98 3.36
C ARG A 86 3.81 4.06 2.26
N LEU A 87 5.07 4.23 1.87
CA LEU A 87 5.69 3.39 0.83
C LEU A 87 5.98 1.98 1.36
N TYR A 88 6.29 1.86 2.65
CA TYR A 88 6.47 0.57 3.29
C TYR A 88 5.17 -0.22 3.35
N LEU A 89 4.06 0.44 3.70
CA LEU A 89 2.73 -0.17 3.71
C LEU A 89 2.34 -0.71 2.32
N GLN A 90 2.61 0.06 1.26
CA GLN A 90 2.40 -0.41 -0.12
C GLN A 90 3.23 -1.66 -0.44
N GLU A 91 4.48 -1.72 0.02
CA GLU A 91 5.35 -2.88 -0.16
C GLU A 91 4.85 -4.09 0.63
N LEU A 92 4.28 -3.89 1.83
CA LEU A 92 3.64 -4.95 2.61
C LEU A 92 2.39 -5.50 1.92
N CYS A 93 1.55 -4.64 1.35
CA CYS A 93 0.39 -5.07 0.57
C CYS A 93 0.81 -5.85 -0.68
N ALA A 94 1.85 -5.40 -1.39
CA ALA A 94 2.37 -6.09 -2.56
C ALA A 94 2.98 -7.47 -2.25
N LEU A 95 3.33 -7.71 -0.99
CA LEU A 95 3.89 -8.96 -0.48
C LEU A 95 2.87 -9.79 0.32
N ASP A 96 1.58 -9.41 0.29
CA ASP A 96 0.48 -10.06 1.03
C ASP A 96 0.71 -10.18 2.55
N PHE A 97 1.49 -9.25 3.15
CA PHE A 97 1.66 -9.18 4.60
C PHE A 97 0.53 -8.43 5.30
N VAL A 98 -0.16 -7.55 4.58
CA VAL A 98 -1.26 -6.72 5.10
C VAL A 98 -2.32 -6.58 4.01
N ASP A 99 -3.56 -6.88 4.36
CA ASP A 99 -4.73 -6.62 3.52
C ASP A 99 -5.43 -5.35 4.03
N ILE A 100 -5.51 -4.33 3.18
CA ILE A 100 -6.22 -3.08 3.49
C ILE A 100 -7.62 -3.21 2.92
N HIS A 101 -8.54 -3.68 3.75
CA HIS A 101 -9.96 -3.57 3.46
C HIS A 101 -10.39 -2.11 3.67
N VAL A 102 -10.53 -1.39 2.56
CA VAL A 102 -11.30 -0.14 2.58
C VAL A 102 -12.76 -0.54 2.58
N ASP A 103 -13.30 -0.84 3.77
CA ASP A 103 -14.73 -0.94 3.92
C ASP A 103 -15.29 0.41 3.47
N ARG A 104 -16.11 0.38 2.41
CA ARG A 104 -16.89 1.53 2.02
C ARG A 104 -17.66 1.92 3.27
N VAL A 105 -17.40 3.12 3.79
CA VAL A 105 -18.25 3.72 4.81
C VAL A 105 -19.62 3.84 4.15
N GLU A 106 -20.51 2.90 4.47
CA GLU A 106 -21.94 3.03 4.19
C GLU A 106 -22.33 4.40 4.74
N PRO A 107 -22.88 5.32 3.92
CA PRO A 107 -23.26 6.63 4.42
C PRO A 107 -24.22 6.40 5.57
N ALA A 108 -23.86 6.90 6.76
CA ALA A 108 -24.67 6.75 7.95
C ALA A 108 -26.12 7.14 7.60
N PRO A 109 -27.12 6.30 7.92
CA PRO A 109 -28.50 6.65 7.64
C PRO A 109 -28.77 7.99 8.29
N VAL A 110 -29.27 8.95 7.51
CA VAL A 110 -29.72 10.25 7.99
C VAL A 110 -30.92 9.99 8.88
N ILE A 111 -30.67 9.73 10.17
CA ILE A 111 -31.72 9.61 11.18
C ILE A 111 -32.27 11.02 11.36
N GLY A 112 -33.46 11.24 10.82
CA GLY A 112 -34.23 12.47 11.05
C GLY A 112 -34.43 12.66 12.55
N TRP A 113 -34.06 13.83 13.03
CA TRP A 113 -34.25 14.25 14.41
C TRP A 113 -35.75 14.30 14.70
N GLN A 114 -36.29 13.26 15.34
CA GLN A 114 -37.53 13.37 16.09
C GLN A 114 -37.17 13.68 17.53
N SER A 115 -37.54 14.89 17.92
CA SER A 115 -37.49 15.40 19.27
C SER A 115 -38.39 14.57 20.16
N GLU A 116 -37.82 13.83 21.11
CA GLU A 116 -38.51 13.48 22.34
C GLU A 116 -37.52 13.43 23.50
N SER A 117 -38.02 13.96 24.62
CA SER A 117 -37.33 14.55 25.75
C SER A 117 -36.98 13.56 26.86
N ASP A 118 -35.97 13.97 27.63
CA ASP A 118 -35.66 13.59 29.02
C ASP A 118 -35.12 12.17 29.30
N SER A 119 -33.82 12.06 29.60
CA SER A 119 -33.31 12.20 30.97
C SER A 119 -31.82 11.80 31.11
N GLY A 120 -31.00 12.77 31.52
CA GLY A 120 -29.90 12.61 32.49
C GLY A 120 -28.63 11.83 32.11
N ALA A 121 -27.61 12.54 31.61
CA ALA A 121 -26.25 12.61 32.20
C ALA A 121 -25.32 13.41 31.28
N GLY A 122 -24.96 14.63 31.68
CA GLY A 122 -23.98 15.45 30.99
C GLY A 122 -22.58 15.28 31.57
N CYS A 123 -21.55 15.33 30.72
CA CYS A 123 -20.59 16.43 30.74
C CYS A 123 -19.85 16.50 29.40
N SER A 124 -20.00 17.64 28.72
CA SER A 124 -19.31 18.00 27.49
C SER A 124 -17.89 18.49 27.78
N SER A 125 -16.95 18.18 26.88
CA SER A 125 -15.87 19.11 26.52
C SER A 125 -15.70 19.06 25.01
N ALA A 126 -16.07 20.17 24.38
CA ALA A 126 -15.98 20.41 22.96
C ALA A 126 -14.52 20.52 22.50
N GLY A 127 -14.26 19.99 21.30
CA GLY A 127 -13.03 20.21 20.54
C GLY A 127 -13.34 19.99 19.07
N VAL A 128 -14.05 20.95 18.47
CA VAL A 128 -14.18 21.08 17.02
C VAL A 128 -12.78 21.38 16.49
N VAL A 129 -12.11 20.39 15.93
CA VAL A 129 -10.96 20.63 15.05
C VAL A 129 -11.52 20.68 13.64
N GLN A 130 -11.52 21.89 13.12
CA GLN A 130 -11.82 22.24 11.74
C GLN A 130 -10.94 21.39 10.81
N GLU A 131 -11.58 20.46 10.10
CA GLU A 131 -10.98 19.77 8.95
C GLU A 131 -10.76 20.80 7.84
N GLU A 132 -9.53 21.28 7.69
CA GLU A 132 -9.11 21.98 6.48
C GLU A 132 -7.82 21.38 5.91
N GLU A 133 -7.90 21.09 4.61
CA GLU A 133 -6.84 20.78 3.64
C GLU A 133 -6.06 19.45 3.75
N ASP A 134 -6.60 18.40 3.12
CA ASP A 134 -5.77 17.54 2.24
C ASP A 134 -6.54 16.96 1.03
N ARG A 135 -7.61 17.62 0.57
CA ARG A 135 -8.28 17.28 -0.72
C ARG A 135 -7.68 18.01 -1.93
N GLY A 136 -6.87 19.06 -1.70
CA GLY A 136 -6.37 19.93 -2.77
C GLY A 136 -5.09 19.45 -3.47
N SER A 137 -4.48 18.34 -3.02
CA SER A 137 -3.22 17.83 -3.58
C SER A 137 -3.45 16.87 -4.75
N ASP A 138 -4.50 16.05 -4.66
CA ASP A 138 -4.83 15.05 -5.68
C ASP A 138 -5.30 15.72 -6.99
N ASP A 139 -6.10 16.79 -6.89
CA ASP A 139 -6.53 17.58 -8.05
C ASP A 139 -5.35 18.21 -8.82
N LYS A 140 -4.27 18.57 -8.12
CA LYS A 140 -3.07 19.15 -8.75
C LYS A 140 -2.31 18.08 -9.53
N VAL A 141 -2.19 16.88 -8.97
CA VAL A 141 -1.53 15.75 -9.63
C VAL A 141 -2.33 15.33 -10.87
N ASP A 142 -3.66 15.25 -10.79
CA ASP A 142 -4.50 14.88 -11.92
C ASP A 142 -4.45 15.91 -13.05
N ARG A 143 -4.37 17.21 -12.72
CA ARG A 143 -4.16 18.27 -13.72
C ARG A 143 -2.81 18.17 -14.41
N LEU A 144 -1.75 17.83 -13.68
CA LEU A 144 -0.42 17.61 -14.27
C LEU A 144 -0.40 16.37 -15.15
N VAL A 145 -1.01 15.27 -14.72
CA VAL A 145 -1.13 14.04 -15.51
C VAL A 145 -1.92 14.30 -16.79
N ALA A 146 -3.02 15.04 -16.71
CA ALA A 146 -3.79 15.45 -17.89
C ALA A 146 -2.96 16.32 -18.84
N ALA A 147 -2.23 17.32 -18.33
CA ALA A 147 -1.38 18.18 -19.14
C ALA A 147 -0.27 17.40 -19.86
N VAL A 148 0.39 16.47 -19.17
CA VAL A 148 1.44 15.61 -19.77
C VAL A 148 0.85 14.72 -20.88
N LYS A 149 -0.35 14.16 -20.68
CA LYS A 149 -1.05 13.39 -21.71
C LYS A 149 -1.35 14.24 -22.95
N TRP A 150 -1.85 15.45 -22.77
CA TRP A 150 -2.11 16.38 -23.89
C TRP A 150 -0.84 16.74 -24.65
N LEU A 151 0.26 17.05 -23.95
CA LEU A 151 1.55 17.33 -24.58
C LEU A 151 2.08 16.15 -25.39
N ALA A 152 1.98 14.93 -24.85
CA ALA A 152 2.39 13.73 -25.57
C ALA A 152 1.57 13.54 -26.87
N ILE A 153 0.26 13.75 -26.81
CA ILE A 153 -0.61 13.71 -28.00
C ILE A 153 -0.21 14.77 -29.03
N CYS A 154 0.02 16.02 -28.60
CA CYS A 154 0.46 17.10 -29.48
C CYS A 154 1.77 16.76 -30.18
N VAL A 155 2.75 16.23 -29.46
CA VAL A 155 4.05 15.80 -30.03
C VAL A 155 3.85 14.70 -31.07
N ILE A 156 3.03 13.69 -30.76
CA ILE A 156 2.74 12.58 -31.70
C ILE A 156 2.10 13.12 -32.98
N VAL A 157 1.11 14.01 -32.87
CA VAL A 157 0.43 14.60 -34.04
C VAL A 157 1.42 15.40 -34.91
N VAL A 158 2.30 16.20 -34.30
CA VAL A 158 3.32 16.97 -35.03
C VAL A 158 4.29 16.02 -35.75
N VAL A 159 4.79 14.99 -35.07
CA VAL A 159 5.71 14.01 -35.68
C VAL A 159 5.05 13.29 -36.85
N VAL A 160 3.81 12.81 -36.68
CA VAL A 160 3.05 12.15 -37.76
C VAL A 160 2.83 13.09 -38.94
N ALA A 161 2.47 14.36 -38.69
CA ALA A 161 2.29 15.35 -39.74
C ALA A 161 3.61 15.64 -40.50
N LEU A 162 4.73 15.77 -39.79
CA LEU A 162 6.04 15.97 -40.42
C LEU A 162 6.45 14.79 -41.28
N VAL A 163 6.23 13.56 -40.80
CA VAL A 163 6.49 12.33 -41.57
C VAL A 163 5.60 12.28 -42.80
N TRP A 164 4.30 12.54 -42.66
CA TRP A 164 3.35 12.60 -43.77
C TRP A 164 3.78 13.62 -44.83
N MET A 165 4.11 14.83 -44.39
CA MET A 165 4.59 15.90 -45.28
C MET A 165 5.89 15.50 -45.98
N ALA A 166 6.83 14.84 -45.29
CA ALA A 166 8.07 14.36 -45.90
C ALA A 166 7.85 13.22 -46.90
N MET A 167 6.79 12.42 -46.73
CA MET A 167 6.42 11.36 -47.67
C MET A 167 5.71 11.89 -48.92
N HIS A 168 4.92 12.97 -48.79
CA HIS A 168 4.12 13.52 -49.89
C HIS A 168 4.78 14.67 -50.66
N ASN A 169 5.89 15.22 -50.19
CA ASN A 169 6.69 16.22 -50.91
C ASN A 169 7.80 15.59 -51.79
N LYS A 170 7.68 14.30 -52.15
CA LYS A 170 8.56 13.60 -53.10
C LYS A 170 7.84 13.31 -54.40
#